data_AF-A0A9J7LBT5-F1
#
_entry.id   AF-A0A9J7LBT5-F1
#
_cell.length_a   1.000
_cell.length_b   1.000
_cell.length_c   1.000
_cell.angle_alpha   90.00
_cell.angle_beta   90.00
_cell.angle_gamma   90.00
#
_symmetry.space_group_name_H-M   'P 1'
#
loop_
_entity.id
_entity.type
_entity.pdbx_description
1 polymer ?
#
loop_
_entity_poly.entity_id
_entity_poly.type
_entity_poly.pdbx_seq_one_letter_code
_entity_poly.pdbx_strand_id
1 'polypeptide(L)'
;MAIRCAVCLKPRCVFSHSKLKRQEEEAVGRVRDSMVFTCGSNLFEEGGRYHDSIVVRRAVNCASPIEAQYYSSKLISFEDVCYHCGRQDDLLGPEHPTMATLRQQYSVIRPICLSCFNDGKRVKTWGAQNARKKTRRV
;
A
#
# COMPACT_ATOMS: atom_id res chain seq x y z
N MET A 1 10.22 2.00 -2.20
CA MET A 1 10.50 0.61 -1.79
C MET A 1 9.49 0.17 -0.74
N ALA A 2 9.29 -1.13 -0.57
CA ALA A 2 8.42 -1.70 0.45
C ALA A 2 9.12 -2.86 1.18
N ILE A 3 8.68 -3.16 2.41
CA ILE A 3 9.11 -4.32 3.20
C ILE A 3 7.89 -5.08 3.72
N ARG A 4 7.96 -6.41 3.75
CA ARG A 4 6.86 -7.24 4.26
C ARG A 4 7.01 -7.48 5.75
N CYS A 5 5.89 -7.37 6.47
CA CYS A 5 5.84 -7.77 7.87
C CYS A 5 5.88 -9.30 7.99
N ALA A 6 6.75 -9.82 8.86
CA ALA A 6 6.88 -11.25 9.17
C ALA A 6 5.58 -11.90 9.67
N VAL A 7 4.73 -11.12 10.37
CA VAL A 7 3.51 -11.63 11.02
C VAL A 7 2.31 -11.58 10.09
N CYS A 8 2.02 -10.42 9.50
CA CYS A 8 0.82 -10.24 8.68
C CYS A 8 1.07 -10.29 7.17
N LEU A 9 2.33 -10.40 6.74
CA LEU A 9 2.79 -10.46 5.34
C LEU A 9 2.45 -9.24 4.48
N LYS A 10 1.71 -8.27 5.04
CA LYS A 10 1.37 -7.01 4.39
C LYS A 10 2.65 -6.23 4.06
N PRO A 11 2.78 -5.71 2.82
CA PRO A 11 3.85 -4.80 2.49
C PRO A 11 3.62 -3.44 3.16
N ARG A 12 4.70 -2.87 3.70
CA ARG A 12 4.77 -1.57 4.38
C ARG A 12 5.72 -0.65 3.65
N CYS A 13 5.36 0.63 3.57
CA CYS A 13 6.15 1.62 2.86
C CYS A 13 7.45 1.90 3.63
N VAL A 14 8.57 1.91 2.91
CA VAL A 14 9.85 2.39 3.44
C VAL A 14 10.02 3.83 2.98
N PHE A 15 10.22 4.73 3.94
CA PHE A 15 10.36 6.17 3.74
C PHE A 15 11.80 6.60 4.01
N SER A 16 12.24 7.59 3.25
CA SER A 16 13.52 8.28 3.43
C SER A 16 13.39 9.70 2.89
N HIS A 17 14.23 10.61 3.36
CA HIS A 17 14.16 12.02 2.96
C HIS A 17 14.50 12.23 1.46
N SER A 18 15.36 11.38 0.91
CA SER A 18 15.78 11.41 -0.49
C SER A 18 15.76 10.01 -1.09
N LYS A 19 15.88 9.91 -2.42
CA LYS A 19 16.09 8.61 -3.06
C LYS A 19 17.28 7.88 -2.42
N LEU A 20 17.08 6.61 -2.09
CA LEU A 20 18.11 5.79 -1.48
C LEU A 20 19.31 5.62 -2.43
N LYS A 21 20.50 5.68 -1.85
CA LYS A 21 21.75 5.29 -2.51
C LYS A 21 21.86 3.78 -2.51
N ARG A 22 22.70 3.23 -3.39
CA ARG A 22 22.91 1.77 -3.52
C ARG A 22 23.16 1.07 -2.18
N GLN A 23 24.01 1.63 -1.32
CA GLN A 23 24.32 1.06 0.01
C GLN A 23 23.11 1.04 0.95
N GLU A 24 22.22 2.01 0.84
CA GLU A 24 20.99 2.10 1.64
C GLU A 24 19.95 1.10 1.13
N GLU A 25 19.81 0.98 -0.20
CA GLU A 25 18.96 -0.05 -0.83
C GLU A 25 19.43 -1.45 -0.45
N GLU A 26 20.74 -1.73 -0.49
CA GLU A 26 21.33 -2.99 -0.04
C GLU A 26 21.06 -3.25 1.45
N ALA A 27 21.13 -2.21 2.30
CA ALA A 27 20.85 -2.34 3.73
C ALA A 27 19.40 -2.71 4.00
N VAL A 28 18.45 -2.06 3.34
CA VAL A 28 17.04 -2.44 3.46
C VAL A 28 16.78 -3.81 2.81
N GLY A 29 17.47 -4.13 1.71
CA GLY A 29 17.45 -5.44 1.09
C GLY A 29 17.78 -6.54 2.09
N ARG A 30 18.85 -6.39 2.87
CA ARG A 30 19.21 -7.35 3.93
C ARG A 30 18.12 -7.54 4.98
N VAL A 31 17.47 -6.46 5.43
CA VAL A 31 16.37 -6.54 6.40
C VAL A 31 15.13 -7.19 5.80
N ARG A 32 14.85 -6.92 4.52
CA ARG A 32 13.77 -7.55 3.78
C ARG A 32 14.01 -9.06 3.64
N ASP A 33 15.23 -9.45 3.28
CA ASP A 33 15.59 -10.84 3.00
C ASP A 33 15.70 -11.66 4.30
N SER A 34 16.00 -11.03 5.44
CA SER A 34 15.95 -11.70 6.76
C SER A 34 14.53 -11.94 7.28
N MET A 35 13.52 -11.25 6.71
CA MET A 35 12.10 -11.40 7.06
C MET A 35 11.80 -11.24 8.56
N VAL A 36 12.59 -10.43 9.28
CA VAL A 36 12.43 -10.19 10.73
C VAL A 36 11.55 -8.99 11.07
N PHE A 37 11.25 -8.15 10.08
CA PHE A 37 10.51 -6.91 10.29
C PHE A 37 9.06 -7.16 10.74
N THR A 38 8.60 -6.42 11.76
CA THR A 38 7.22 -6.46 12.25
C THR A 38 6.58 -5.07 12.25
N CYS A 39 5.27 -5.01 11.96
CA CYS A 39 4.53 -3.73 11.95
C CYS A 39 4.65 -3.04 13.32
N GLY A 40 4.95 -1.75 13.32
CA GLY A 40 5.13 -0.94 14.53
C GLY A 40 6.59 -0.79 14.99
N SER A 41 7.48 -1.64 14.49
CA SER A 41 8.90 -1.64 14.81
C SER A 41 9.71 -0.72 13.90
N ASN A 42 10.89 -0.32 14.36
CA ASN A 42 11.88 0.33 13.50
C ASN A 42 12.48 -0.67 12.51
N LEU A 43 12.98 -0.16 11.39
CA LEU A 43 13.62 -0.99 10.36
C LEU A 43 15.06 -1.35 10.72
N PHE A 44 15.73 -0.45 11.44
CA PHE A 44 17.09 -0.60 11.91
C PHE A 44 17.13 -0.42 13.44
N GLU A 45 18.19 -0.90 14.07
CA GLU A 45 18.40 -0.78 15.52
C GLU A 45 18.56 0.69 15.95
N GLU A 46 18.13 1.00 17.16
CA GLU A 46 18.23 2.34 17.74
C GLU A 46 19.70 2.79 17.82
N GLY A 47 19.97 4.03 17.41
CA GLY A 47 21.34 4.57 17.30
C GLY A 47 22.16 4.01 16.13
N GLY A 48 21.61 3.07 15.35
CA GLY A 48 22.24 2.57 14.14
C GLY A 48 22.29 3.60 13.01
N ARG A 49 23.22 3.40 12.07
CA ARG A 49 23.53 4.34 10.97
C ARG A 49 22.32 4.86 10.18
N TYR A 50 21.29 4.02 9.99
CA TYR A 50 20.11 4.34 9.18
C TYR A 50 18.82 4.48 9.99
N HIS A 51 18.90 4.43 11.32
CA HIS A 51 17.75 4.40 12.22
C HIS A 51 16.77 5.55 11.96
N ASP A 52 17.27 6.78 11.87
CA ASP A 52 16.42 7.97 11.74
C ASP A 52 16.19 8.39 10.29
N SER A 53 17.02 7.92 9.34
CA SER A 53 16.99 8.36 7.94
C SER A 53 16.16 7.45 7.03
N ILE A 54 15.98 6.17 7.41
CA ILE A 54 15.22 5.19 6.66
C ILE A 54 14.22 4.51 7.59
N VAL A 55 12.95 4.89 7.45
CA VAL A 55 11.92 4.57 8.44
C VAL A 55 10.71 3.91 7.80
N VAL A 56 9.93 3.23 8.64
CA VAL A 56 8.59 2.74 8.34
C VAL A 56 7.62 3.41 9.30
N ARG A 57 6.34 3.50 8.94
CA ARG A 57 5.34 4.16 9.79
C ARG A 57 5.01 3.31 11.02
N ARG A 58 5.53 3.68 12.20
CA ARG A 58 5.32 2.95 13.46
C ARG A 58 3.87 2.90 13.96
N ALA A 59 3.03 3.87 13.60
CA ALA A 59 1.61 3.85 13.96
C ALA A 59 0.80 2.76 13.23
N VAL A 60 1.41 2.08 12.24
CA VAL A 60 0.77 1.01 11.47
C VAL A 60 1.04 -0.33 12.15
N ASN A 61 -0.04 -1.07 12.43
CA ASN A 61 0.01 -2.41 13.02
C ASN A 61 -0.49 -3.48 12.04
N CYS A 62 -0.49 -4.75 12.46
CA CYS A 62 -0.92 -5.88 11.61
C CYS A 62 -2.40 -5.82 11.20
N ALA A 63 -3.26 -5.16 11.99
CA ALA A 63 -4.68 -4.97 11.68
C ALA A 63 -4.92 -3.78 10.73
N SER A 64 -3.94 -2.89 10.59
CA SER A 64 -4.03 -1.74 9.71
C SER A 64 -4.00 -2.16 8.24
N PRO A 65 -4.81 -1.53 7.37
CA PRO A 65 -4.82 -1.82 5.94
C PRO A 65 -3.48 -1.44 5.28
N ILE A 66 -3.32 -1.80 4.01
CA ILE A 66 -2.20 -1.39 3.18
C ILE A 66 -2.15 0.13 3.09
N GLU A 67 -0.96 0.70 3.27
CA GLU A 67 -0.77 2.15 3.27
C GLU A 67 -1.09 2.75 1.89
N ALA A 68 -1.76 3.89 1.88
CA ALA A 68 -1.88 4.71 0.68
C ALA A 68 -0.50 5.27 0.33
N GLN A 69 0.08 4.85 -0.80
CA GLN A 69 1.24 5.54 -1.34
C GLN A 69 0.78 6.89 -1.87
N TYR A 70 1.25 7.96 -1.23
CA TYR A 70 0.88 9.33 -1.57
C TYR A 70 1.74 9.91 -2.70
N TYR A 71 2.77 9.21 -3.17
CA TYR A 71 3.65 9.71 -4.23
C TYR A 71 3.32 9.10 -5.60
N SER A 72 3.07 9.98 -6.56
CA SER A 72 2.88 9.74 -8.00
C SER A 72 4.13 9.21 -8.72
N SER A 73 5.20 8.89 -7.99
CA SER A 73 6.40 8.30 -8.58
C SER A 73 6.08 6.87 -9.01
N LYS A 74 6.03 6.65 -10.33
CA LYS A 74 5.96 5.36 -11.03
C LYS A 74 7.09 4.36 -10.67
N LEU A 75 7.86 4.61 -9.62
CA LEU A 75 9.09 3.93 -9.21
C LEU A 75 8.91 2.94 -8.06
N ILE A 76 7.71 2.85 -7.47
CA ILE A 76 7.42 1.84 -6.44
C ILE A 76 6.26 0.99 -6.94
N SER A 77 6.57 -0.17 -7.54
CA SER A 77 5.58 -1.21 -7.81
C SER A 77 5.25 -1.89 -6.49
N PHE A 78 4.23 -1.40 -5.80
CA PHE A 78 3.45 -2.37 -5.04
C PHE A 78 2.78 -3.26 -6.06
N GLU A 79 2.92 -4.56 -5.88
CA GLU A 79 2.06 -5.51 -6.58
C GLU A 79 0.61 -5.15 -6.27
N ASP A 80 -0.29 -5.40 -7.22
CA ASP A 80 -1.71 -5.27 -6.93
C ASP A 80 -2.07 -6.29 -5.86
N VAL A 81 -2.35 -5.78 -4.66
CA VAL A 81 -2.69 -6.55 -3.47
C VAL A 81 -3.97 -6.00 -2.87
N CYS A 82 -4.73 -6.86 -2.19
CA CYS A 82 -5.92 -6.48 -1.48
C CYS A 82 -5.58 -5.41 -0.43
N TYR A 83 -6.28 -4.28 -0.49
CA TYR A 83 -6.08 -3.14 0.41
C TYR A 83 -6.21 -3.52 1.89
N HIS A 84 -7.02 -4.52 2.23
CA HIS A 84 -7.28 -4.90 3.61
C HIS A 84 -6.30 -5.95 4.13
N CYS A 85 -6.09 -7.03 3.36
CA CYS A 85 -5.30 -8.18 3.83
C CYS A 85 -3.89 -8.28 3.22
N GLY A 86 -3.61 -7.59 2.12
CA GLY A 86 -2.30 -7.60 1.44
C GLY A 86 -2.03 -8.83 0.57
N ARG A 87 -3.00 -9.72 0.38
CA ARG A 87 -2.89 -10.88 -0.53
C ARG A 87 -3.11 -10.47 -1.98
N GLN A 88 -2.46 -11.17 -2.91
CA GLN A 88 -2.65 -11.01 -4.36
C GLN A 88 -3.73 -11.93 -4.91
N ASP A 89 -4.08 -12.98 -4.16
CA ASP A 89 -5.01 -14.00 -4.64
C ASP A 89 -6.46 -13.49 -4.60
N ASP A 90 -7.24 -13.98 -5.56
CA ASP A 90 -8.69 -13.75 -5.68
C ASP A 90 -9.09 -12.27 -5.64
N LEU A 91 -8.27 -11.38 -6.21
CA LEU A 91 -8.62 -9.98 -6.37
C LEU A 91 -9.84 -9.84 -7.28
N LEU A 92 -10.78 -8.98 -6.89
CA LEU A 92 -11.92 -8.68 -7.73
C LEU A 92 -11.46 -8.01 -9.03
N GLY A 93 -11.70 -8.71 -10.13
CA GLY A 93 -11.37 -8.26 -11.47
C GLY A 93 -12.21 -7.07 -11.93
N PRO A 94 -11.83 -6.46 -13.06
CA PRO A 94 -12.53 -5.30 -13.58
C PRO A 94 -13.99 -5.53 -13.94
N GLU A 95 -14.33 -6.75 -14.33
CA GLU A 95 -15.67 -7.23 -14.69
C GLU A 95 -16.63 -7.39 -13.51
N HIS A 96 -16.14 -7.43 -12.27
CA HIS A 96 -17.02 -7.54 -11.11
C HIS A 96 -17.95 -6.30 -11.05
N PRO A 97 -19.29 -6.46 -10.91
CA PRO A 97 -20.24 -5.36 -11.04
C PRO A 97 -19.92 -4.15 -10.17
N THR A 98 -19.56 -4.38 -8.90
CA THR A 98 -19.13 -3.33 -7.98
C THR A 98 -17.89 -2.58 -8.47
N MET A 99 -16.91 -3.29 -9.04
CA MET A 99 -15.66 -2.69 -9.53
C MET A 99 -15.94 -1.86 -10.78
N ALA A 100 -16.80 -2.35 -11.68
CA ALA A 100 -17.23 -1.64 -12.87
C ALA A 100 -17.94 -0.32 -12.52
N THR A 101 -18.89 -0.34 -11.58
CA THR A 101 -19.59 0.87 -11.12
C THR A 101 -18.64 1.88 -10.49
N LEU A 102 -17.71 1.44 -9.62
CA LEU A 102 -16.78 2.34 -8.96
C LEU A 102 -15.82 3.02 -9.95
N ARG A 103 -15.40 2.34 -11.03
CA ARG A 103 -14.53 2.91 -12.07
C ARG A 103 -15.16 4.08 -12.81
N GLN A 104 -16.48 4.14 -12.88
CA GLN A 104 -17.19 5.27 -13.48
C GLN A 104 -17.25 6.50 -12.54
N GLN A 105 -17.05 6.30 -11.24
CA GLN A 105 -17.29 7.31 -10.22
C GLN A 105 -16.01 7.83 -9.56
N TYR A 106 -14.92 7.08 -9.60
CA TYR A 106 -13.70 7.39 -8.86
C TYR A 106 -12.45 7.23 -9.73
N SER A 107 -11.51 8.16 -9.61
CA SER A 107 -10.23 8.08 -10.33
C SER A 107 -9.24 7.08 -9.72
N VAL A 108 -9.41 6.73 -8.44
CA VAL A 108 -8.57 5.75 -7.75
C VAL A 108 -9.43 4.71 -7.07
N ILE A 109 -9.15 3.45 -7.36
CA ILE A 109 -9.77 2.28 -6.74
C ILE A 109 -8.65 1.35 -6.30
N ARG A 110 -8.64 0.98 -5.03
CA ARG A 110 -7.66 0.05 -4.49
C ARG A 110 -8.20 -1.38 -4.62
N PRO A 111 -7.38 -2.37 -5.03
CA PRO A 111 -7.82 -3.75 -5.13
C PRO A 111 -8.36 -4.29 -3.81
N ILE A 112 -9.29 -5.23 -3.90
CA ILE A 112 -9.84 -6.00 -2.78
C ILE A 112 -10.00 -7.44 -3.22
N CYS A 113 -9.72 -8.41 -2.34
CA CYS A 113 -9.97 -9.82 -2.63
C CYS A 113 -11.40 -10.24 -2.29
N LEU A 114 -11.87 -11.33 -2.91
CA LEU A 114 -13.20 -11.88 -2.72
C LEU A 114 -13.53 -12.17 -1.26
N SER A 115 -12.60 -12.77 -0.50
CA SER A 115 -12.79 -13.04 0.93
C SER A 115 -13.05 -11.76 1.72
N CYS A 116 -12.22 -10.72 1.59
CA CYS A 116 -12.44 -9.45 2.30
C CYS A 116 -13.74 -8.77 1.87
N PHE A 117 -14.11 -8.87 0.59
CA PHE A 117 -15.36 -8.33 0.09
C PHE A 117 -16.57 -9.03 0.70
N ASN A 118 -16.56 -10.38 0.75
CA ASN A 118 -17.61 -11.19 1.36
C ASN A 118 -17.71 -10.97 2.88
N ASP A 119 -16.59 -10.67 3.55
CA ASP A 119 -16.55 -10.25 4.96
C ASP A 119 -17.11 -8.82 5.18
N GLY A 120 -17.69 -8.20 4.15
CA GLY A 120 -18.30 -6.87 4.22
C GLY A 120 -17.31 -5.71 4.23
N LYS A 121 -16.02 -5.94 3.94
CA LYS A 121 -15.05 -4.84 3.85
C LYS A 121 -15.34 -4.01 2.59
N ARG A 122 -15.32 -2.69 2.77
CA ARG A 122 -15.58 -1.75 1.68
C ARG A 122 -14.37 -1.59 0.78
N VAL A 123 -14.62 -1.44 -0.52
CA VAL A 123 -13.62 -1.07 -1.51
C VAL A 123 -13.13 0.34 -1.21
N LYS A 124 -11.81 0.53 -1.15
CA LYS A 124 -11.25 1.84 -0.88
C LYS A 124 -11.11 2.65 -2.16
N THR A 125 -11.78 3.79 -2.23
CA THR A 125 -11.79 4.69 -3.40
C THR A 125 -11.42 6.13 -3.03
N TRP A 126 -10.95 6.89 -4.02
CA TRP A 126 -10.65 8.32 -3.91
C TRP A 126 -10.88 9.04 -5.24
N GLY A 127 -10.93 10.37 -5.21
CA GLY A 127 -11.06 11.20 -6.41
C GLY A 127 -12.42 11.05 -7.08
N ALA A 128 -13.49 11.29 -6.31
CA ALA A 128 -14.85 11.25 -6.82
C ALA A 128 -14.99 12.18 -8.03
N GLN A 129 -15.35 11.61 -9.17
CA GLN A 129 -15.61 12.32 -10.40
C GLN A 129 -17.05 12.83 -10.33
N ASN A 130 -17.22 14.11 -10.00
CA ASN A 130 -18.54 14.74 -9.93
C ASN A 130 -19.29 14.56 -11.25
N ALA A 131 -20.31 13.69 -11.28
CA ALA A 131 -21.26 13.56 -12.38
C ALA A 131 -21.96 14.90 -12.74
N ARG A 132 -21.95 15.86 -11.80
CA ARG A 132 -22.56 17.20 -11.94
C ARG A 132 -21.93 18.14 -12.97
N LYS A 133 -20.76 17.86 -13.56
CA LYS A 133 -20.14 18.75 -14.56
C LYS A 133 -20.54 18.47 -16.02
N LYS A 134 -21.37 17.46 -16.30
CA LYS A 134 -21.82 17.15 -17.68
C LYS A 134 -23.13 17.84 -18.12
N THR A 135 -23.81 18.61 -17.27
CA THR A 135 -25.09 19.27 -17.61
C THR A 135 -25.00 20.80 -17.66
N ARG A 136 -23.94 21.35 -18.23
CA ARG A 136 -23.85 22.79 -18.51
C ARG A 136 -23.08 23.06 -19.80
N ARG A 137 -23.73 22.78 -20.92
CA ARG A 137 -23.55 23.55 -22.15
C ARG A 137 -24.95 23.87 -22.65
N VAL A 138 -25.29 25.15 -22.47
CA VAL A 138 -26.40 25.86 -23.11
C VAL A 138 -26.12 25.94 -24.60
#